data_AF-A0A6C0AXR1-F1
#
_entry.id   AF-A0A6C0AXR1-F1
#
_cell.length_a   1.000
_cell.length_b   1.000
_cell.length_c   1.000
_cell.angle_alpha   90.00
_cell.angle_beta   90.00
_cell.angle_gamma   90.00
#
_symmetry.space_group_name_H-M   'P 1'
#
loop_
_entity.id
_entity.type
_entity.pdbx_description
1 polymer ?
#
loop_
_entity_poly.entity_id
_entity_poly.type
_entity_poly.pdbx_seq_one_letter_code
_entity_poly.pdbx_strand_id
1 'polypeptide(L)'
;MGAICCVLCFNKSFHGLEMADYISNHLTSMIRKIEWGNGLFDNFNIKIDAEVKQNIAAKIVKHIKKNNIKVANLNGFITEYISLNIAGLIFHKFIWDIIYEPIQYKVAIKDSDINAYPVYEKINMEYKDIFTNKAIDNYTNNLKKQNYFKTFVIEFRKSRNLEEYNIEYQLGKEVISKHLESHLTLVINQIINNNNIDSFNYSDYMNTMISKKNIYESTVESSFYKVCP
;
A
#
# COMPACT_ATOMS: atom_id res chain seq x y z
N MET A 1 -18.07 -34.80 -1.78
CA MET A 1 -17.14 -33.87 -2.48
C MET A 1 -17.56 -32.39 -2.45
N GLY A 2 -18.81 -32.02 -2.11
CA GLY A 2 -19.24 -30.60 -2.07
C GLY A 2 -18.69 -29.75 -0.91
N ALA A 3 -18.54 -30.30 0.29
CA ALA A 3 -18.10 -29.53 1.47
C ALA A 3 -16.64 -29.05 1.40
N ILE A 4 -15.74 -29.85 0.81
CA ILE A 4 -14.30 -29.52 0.68
C ILE A 4 -14.09 -28.36 -0.29
N CYS A 5 -14.88 -28.30 -1.37
CA CYS A 5 -14.85 -27.19 -2.32
C CYS A 5 -15.27 -25.87 -1.64
N CYS A 6 -16.33 -25.92 -0.82
CA CYS A 6 -16.80 -24.76 -0.06
C CYS A 6 -15.78 -24.27 0.96
N VAL A 7 -15.13 -25.15 1.73
CA VAL A 7 -14.13 -24.75 2.73
C VAL A 7 -12.90 -24.12 2.08
N LEU A 8 -12.42 -24.67 0.96
CA LEU A 8 -11.29 -24.10 0.22
C LEU A 8 -11.63 -22.75 -0.42
N CYS A 9 -12.84 -22.59 -0.95
CA CYS A 9 -13.32 -21.32 -1.46
C CYS A 9 -13.48 -20.28 -0.34
N PHE A 10 -14.01 -20.69 0.80
CA PHE A 10 -14.23 -19.83 1.97
C PHE A 10 -12.91 -19.33 2.56
N ASN A 11 -11.91 -20.21 2.69
CA ASN A 11 -10.58 -19.86 3.20
C ASN A 11 -9.87 -18.83 2.29
N LYS A 12 -9.96 -19.00 0.95
CA LYS A 12 -9.45 -18.02 -0.01
C LYS A 12 -10.14 -16.66 0.13
N SER A 13 -11.47 -16.65 0.24
CA SER A 13 -12.24 -15.41 0.38
C SER A 13 -11.93 -14.67 1.67
N PHE A 14 -11.83 -15.38 2.81
CA PHE A 14 -11.44 -14.79 4.08
C PHE A 14 -10.05 -14.14 4.00
N HIS A 15 -9.10 -14.84 3.38
CA HIS A 15 -7.75 -14.33 3.20
C HIS A 15 -7.68 -13.07 2.32
N GLY A 16 -8.50 -13.01 1.26
CA GLY A 16 -8.63 -11.81 0.45
C GLY A 16 -9.11 -10.59 1.23
N LEU A 17 -10.06 -10.79 2.15
CA LEU A 17 -10.56 -9.73 3.03
C LEU A 17 -9.49 -9.30 4.04
N GLU A 18 -8.81 -10.25 4.67
CA GLU A 18 -7.70 -9.99 5.60
C GLU A 18 -6.61 -9.12 4.95
N MET A 19 -6.16 -9.50 3.74
CA MET A 19 -5.19 -8.69 2.99
C MET A 19 -5.70 -7.29 2.67
N ALA A 20 -6.98 -7.16 2.27
CA ALA A 20 -7.56 -5.85 1.98
C ALA A 20 -7.57 -4.93 3.23
N ASP A 21 -7.77 -5.51 4.42
CA ASP A 21 -7.68 -4.77 5.67
C ASP A 21 -6.24 -4.36 6.02
N TYR A 22 -5.26 -5.25 5.85
CA TYR A 22 -3.85 -4.87 6.02
C TYR A 22 -3.43 -3.77 5.05
N ILE A 23 -3.82 -3.87 3.77
CA ILE A 23 -3.57 -2.82 2.76
C ILE A 23 -4.15 -1.48 3.24
N SER A 24 -5.40 -1.49 3.73
CA SER A 24 -6.03 -0.28 4.28
C SER A 24 -5.25 0.30 5.45
N ASN A 25 -4.81 -0.53 6.39
CA ASN A 25 -4.09 -0.07 7.58
C ASN A 25 -2.72 0.52 7.23
N HIS A 26 -1.99 -0.10 6.30
CA HIS A 26 -0.73 0.42 5.80
C HIS A 26 -0.91 1.75 5.07
N LEU A 27 -1.93 1.87 4.21
CA LEU A 27 -2.24 3.14 3.53
C LEU A 27 -2.57 4.25 4.51
N THR A 28 -3.43 3.99 5.49
CA THR A 28 -3.71 4.95 6.57
C THR A 28 -2.42 5.35 7.30
N SER A 29 -1.52 4.40 7.56
CA SER A 29 -0.24 4.67 8.22
C SER A 29 0.69 5.53 7.37
N MET A 30 0.78 5.28 6.06
CA MET A 30 1.60 6.06 5.12
C MET A 30 1.06 7.47 4.93
N ILE A 31 -0.25 7.65 4.77
CA ILE A 31 -0.86 8.97 4.56
C ILE A 31 -0.72 9.86 5.81
N ARG A 32 -0.76 9.26 7.02
CA ARG A 32 -0.45 9.96 8.27
C ARG A 32 0.99 10.46 8.38
N LYS A 33 1.91 10.01 7.51
CA LYS A 33 3.30 10.52 7.47
C LYS A 33 3.44 11.77 6.59
N ILE A 34 2.42 12.12 5.81
CA ILE A 34 2.40 13.35 5.02
C ILE A 34 2.14 14.52 5.97
N GLU A 35 2.97 15.55 5.91
CA GLU A 35 2.83 16.76 6.73
C GLU A 35 1.79 17.70 6.10
N TRP A 36 0.57 17.66 6.64
CA TRP A 36 -0.55 18.47 6.14
C TRP A 36 -0.63 19.88 6.75
N GLY A 37 0.10 20.12 7.84
CA GLY A 37 0.28 21.39 8.53
C GLY A 37 1.32 21.26 9.65
N ASN A 38 1.27 22.19 10.61
CA ASN A 38 2.33 22.39 11.60
C ASN A 38 2.06 21.70 12.95
N GLY A 39 0.84 21.20 13.17
CA GLY A 39 0.39 20.59 14.41
C GLY A 39 0.55 19.06 14.44
N LEU A 40 0.71 18.50 15.63
CA LEU A 40 0.81 17.03 15.85
C LEU A 40 -0.49 16.28 15.50
N PHE A 41 -1.63 16.98 15.46
CA PHE A 41 -2.96 16.41 15.21
C PHE A 41 -3.48 16.65 13.79
N ASP A 42 -2.62 17.15 12.91
CA ASP A 42 -2.92 17.52 11.52
C ASP A 42 -2.99 16.31 10.59
N ASN A 43 -3.01 15.11 11.17
CA ASN A 43 -3.09 13.86 10.46
C ASN A 43 -4.53 13.56 10.03
N PHE A 44 -4.67 13.11 8.79
CA PHE A 44 -5.92 12.55 8.28
C PHE A 44 -6.08 11.09 8.67
N ASN A 45 -7.32 10.72 8.99
CA ASN A 45 -7.70 9.33 9.19
C ASN A 45 -8.55 8.89 7.99
N ILE A 46 -7.88 8.43 6.94
CA ILE A 46 -8.55 8.00 5.72
C ILE A 46 -8.90 6.53 5.88
N LYS A 47 -10.16 6.20 5.59
CA LYS A 47 -10.64 4.83 5.49
C LYS A 47 -10.98 4.52 4.03
N ILE A 48 -10.56 3.35 3.57
CA ILE A 48 -10.98 2.83 2.28
C ILE A 48 -12.44 2.37 2.42
N ASP A 49 -13.28 2.76 1.46
CA ASP A 49 -14.68 2.33 1.38
C ASP A 49 -14.81 0.80 1.39
N ALA A 50 -15.86 0.29 2.01
CA ALA A 50 -16.13 -1.15 2.09
C ALA A 50 -16.25 -1.81 0.70
N GLU A 51 -16.87 -1.14 -0.27
CA GLU A 51 -17.00 -1.63 -1.65
C GLU A 51 -15.62 -1.74 -2.32
N VAL A 52 -14.76 -0.74 -2.13
CA VAL A 52 -13.39 -0.74 -2.66
C VAL A 52 -12.58 -1.87 -2.03
N LYS A 53 -12.69 -2.07 -0.72
CA LYS A 53 -12.04 -3.21 -0.02
C LYS A 53 -12.51 -4.55 -0.57
N GLN A 54 -13.81 -4.70 -0.83
CA GLN A 54 -14.36 -5.91 -1.44
C GLN A 54 -13.80 -6.15 -2.85
N ASN A 55 -13.63 -5.08 -3.65
CA ASN A 55 -13.02 -5.17 -4.98
C ASN A 55 -11.54 -5.58 -4.92
N ILE A 56 -10.77 -5.03 -3.97
CA ILE A 56 -9.39 -5.47 -3.71
C ILE A 56 -9.39 -6.97 -3.37
N ALA A 57 -10.20 -7.38 -2.38
CA ALA A 57 -10.29 -8.77 -1.93
C ALA A 57 -10.66 -9.71 -3.09
N ALA A 58 -11.64 -9.35 -3.91
CA ALA A 58 -12.06 -10.14 -5.06
C ALA A 58 -10.92 -10.32 -6.08
N LYS A 59 -10.13 -9.28 -6.34
CA LYS A 59 -8.97 -9.33 -7.25
C LYS A 59 -7.85 -10.22 -6.68
N ILE A 60 -7.56 -10.13 -5.38
CA ILE A 60 -6.60 -11.01 -4.69
C ILE A 60 -7.05 -12.47 -4.78
N VAL A 61 -8.31 -12.76 -4.46
CA VAL A 61 -8.88 -14.12 -4.54
C VAL A 61 -8.80 -14.67 -5.95
N LYS A 62 -9.10 -13.84 -6.96
CA LYS A 62 -8.98 -14.21 -8.38
C LYS A 62 -7.54 -14.58 -8.73
N HIS A 63 -6.56 -13.82 -8.26
CA HIS A 63 -5.14 -14.09 -8.49
C HIS A 63 -4.68 -15.40 -7.82
N ILE A 64 -5.04 -15.63 -6.55
CA ILE A 64 -4.74 -16.86 -5.80
C ILE A 64 -5.32 -18.09 -6.52
N LYS A 65 -6.57 -17.99 -6.99
CA LYS A 65 -7.22 -19.07 -7.75
C LYS A 65 -6.54 -19.32 -9.09
N LYS A 66 -6.25 -18.26 -9.86
CA LYS A 66 -5.61 -18.36 -11.18
C LYS A 66 -4.23 -19.03 -11.12
N ASN A 67 -3.45 -18.72 -10.07
CA ASN A 67 -2.07 -19.21 -9.91
C ASN A 67 -1.95 -20.45 -9.02
N ASN A 68 -3.06 -21.09 -8.63
CA ASN A 68 -3.06 -22.27 -7.76
C ASN A 68 -2.27 -22.11 -6.45
N ILE A 69 -2.24 -20.90 -5.89
CA ILE A 69 -1.53 -20.62 -4.63
C ILE A 69 -2.30 -21.30 -3.49
N LYS A 70 -1.58 -22.08 -2.67
CA LYS A 70 -2.13 -22.70 -1.46
C LYS A 70 -2.16 -21.65 -0.35
N VAL A 71 -3.35 -21.34 0.19
CA VAL A 71 -3.52 -20.36 1.28
C VAL A 71 -2.70 -20.74 2.52
N ALA A 72 -2.51 -22.04 2.80
CA ALA A 72 -1.64 -22.50 3.88
C ALA A 72 -0.17 -22.03 3.76
N ASN A 73 0.28 -21.66 2.56
CA ASN A 73 1.61 -21.11 2.33
C ASN A 73 1.66 -19.58 2.58
N LEU A 74 0.51 -18.92 2.68
CA LEU A 74 0.38 -17.48 2.96
C LEU A 74 0.16 -17.30 4.46
N ASN A 75 1.20 -17.56 5.26
CA ASN A 75 1.15 -17.27 6.69
C ASN A 75 1.02 -15.75 6.93
N GLY A 76 0.71 -15.35 8.17
CA GLY A 76 0.49 -13.93 8.51
C GLY A 76 1.65 -13.02 8.08
N PHE A 77 2.90 -13.49 8.15
CA PHE A 77 4.07 -12.70 7.75
C PHE A 77 4.17 -12.43 6.25
N ILE A 78 3.91 -13.46 5.44
CA ILE A 78 3.89 -13.34 3.98
C ILE A 78 2.74 -12.43 3.57
N THR A 79 1.60 -12.58 4.24
CA THR A 79 0.39 -11.78 4.03
C THR A 79 0.64 -10.30 4.31
N GLU A 80 1.27 -9.99 5.44
CA GLU A 80 1.66 -8.64 5.82
C GLU A 80 2.61 -8.02 4.78
N TYR A 81 3.65 -8.74 4.36
CA TYR A 81 4.62 -8.22 3.41
C TYR A 81 4.03 -7.91 2.03
N ILE A 82 3.17 -8.80 1.54
CA ILE A 82 2.46 -8.61 0.26
C ILE A 82 1.53 -7.40 0.38
N SER A 83 0.77 -7.33 1.48
CA SER A 83 -0.17 -6.23 1.74
C SER A 83 0.56 -4.87 1.83
N LEU A 84 1.71 -4.83 2.50
CA LEU A 84 2.57 -3.66 2.59
C LEU A 84 3.05 -3.17 1.23
N ASN A 85 3.49 -4.07 0.35
CA ASN A 85 3.94 -3.69 -0.99
C ASN A 85 2.77 -3.26 -1.89
N ILE A 86 1.60 -3.86 -1.75
CA ILE A 86 0.39 -3.41 -2.46
C ILE A 86 0.00 -2.01 -2.01
N ALA A 87 -0.02 -1.76 -0.69
CA ALA A 87 -0.21 -0.43 -0.13
C ALA A 87 0.85 0.57 -0.62
N GLY A 88 2.12 0.15 -0.67
CA GLY A 88 3.23 0.97 -1.17
C GLY A 88 3.02 1.42 -2.62
N LEU A 89 2.61 0.52 -3.52
CA LEU A 89 2.30 0.90 -4.90
C LEU A 89 1.11 1.85 -4.98
N ILE A 90 0.03 1.59 -4.23
CA ILE A 90 -1.15 2.46 -4.22
C ILE A 90 -0.75 3.85 -3.72
N PHE A 91 0.04 3.92 -2.65
CA PHE A 91 0.54 5.16 -2.08
C PHE A 91 1.48 5.91 -3.04
N HIS A 92 2.37 5.18 -3.72
CA HIS A 92 3.20 5.71 -4.80
C HIS A 92 2.32 6.31 -5.88
N LYS A 93 1.35 5.57 -6.41
CA LYS A 93 0.48 6.12 -7.44
C LYS A 93 -0.32 7.34 -6.96
N PHE A 94 -0.82 7.28 -5.73
CA PHE A 94 -1.57 8.37 -5.09
C PHE A 94 -0.78 9.67 -5.01
N ILE A 95 0.48 9.62 -4.57
CA ILE A 95 1.33 10.82 -4.51
C ILE A 95 1.67 11.32 -5.92
N TRP A 96 2.03 10.41 -6.81
CA TRP A 96 2.57 10.77 -8.11
C TRP A 96 1.53 11.23 -9.12
N ASP A 97 0.32 10.69 -9.06
CA ASP A 97 -0.78 11.21 -9.86
C ASP A 97 -0.93 12.71 -9.57
N ILE A 98 -0.98 13.16 -8.32
CA ILE A 98 -1.14 14.60 -8.04
C ILE A 98 0.08 15.44 -8.42
N ILE A 99 1.31 14.96 -8.18
CA ILE A 99 2.51 15.74 -8.50
C ILE A 99 2.70 15.89 -10.02
N TYR A 100 2.30 14.87 -10.81
CA TYR A 100 2.60 14.79 -12.24
C TYR A 100 1.36 14.89 -13.17
N GLU A 101 0.13 14.83 -12.64
CA GLU A 101 -1.13 15.15 -13.33
C GLU A 101 -1.17 16.59 -13.91
N PRO A 102 -0.51 17.61 -13.32
CA PRO A 102 -0.38 18.92 -13.96
C PRO A 102 0.35 18.91 -15.31
N ILE A 103 1.18 17.89 -15.60
CA ILE A 103 1.99 17.79 -16.81
C ILE A 103 1.17 17.20 -17.97
N GLN A 104 0.25 16.26 -17.69
CA GLN A 104 -0.51 15.55 -18.72
C GLN A 104 -1.64 16.37 -19.35
N TYR A 105 -2.21 17.33 -18.62
CA TYR A 105 -3.32 18.15 -19.12
C TYR A 105 -2.90 19.55 -19.62
N LYS A 106 -1.68 20.01 -19.33
CA LYS A 106 -1.20 21.35 -19.75
C LYS A 106 -0.31 21.36 -20.98
N VAL A 107 0.22 20.20 -21.39
CA VAL A 107 1.05 20.07 -22.58
C VAL A 107 0.55 18.87 -23.36
N ALA A 108 0.35 19.02 -24.67
CA ALA A 108 0.13 17.88 -25.55
C ALA A 108 1.38 16.99 -25.48
N ILE A 109 1.33 15.96 -24.65
CA ILE A 109 2.45 15.06 -24.42
C ILE A 109 2.73 14.29 -25.72
N LYS A 110 3.95 14.42 -26.24
CA LYS A 110 4.50 13.45 -27.19
C LYS A 110 4.79 12.17 -26.39
N ASP A 111 4.54 10.99 -26.97
CA ASP A 111 4.69 9.67 -26.33
C ASP A 111 6.00 9.44 -25.53
N SER A 112 7.02 10.27 -25.72
CA SER A 112 8.27 10.29 -24.96
C SER A 112 8.17 10.71 -23.48
N ASP A 113 7.19 11.53 -23.07
CA ASP A 113 7.10 12.02 -21.66
C ASP A 113 6.23 11.15 -20.74
N ILE A 114 5.57 10.11 -21.28
CA ILE A 114 4.96 9.03 -20.47
C ILE A 114 6.03 8.36 -19.58
N ASN A 115 7.31 8.44 -19.98
CA ASN A 115 8.47 7.97 -19.23
C ASN A 115 8.84 8.80 -17.99
N ALA A 116 8.16 9.91 -17.69
CA ALA A 116 8.44 10.74 -16.52
C ALA A 116 7.83 10.19 -15.21
N TYR A 117 6.93 9.20 -15.29
CA TYR A 117 6.38 8.55 -14.10
C TYR A 117 7.45 7.65 -13.47
N PRO A 118 7.86 7.89 -12.22
CA PRO A 118 8.90 7.06 -11.63
C PRO A 118 8.37 5.69 -11.30
N VAL A 119 9.28 4.73 -11.49
CA VAL A 119 9.04 3.33 -11.20
C VAL A 119 8.86 3.14 -9.69
N TYR A 120 7.82 2.41 -9.31
CA TYR A 120 7.64 2.00 -7.92
C TYR A 120 8.73 1.00 -7.52
N GLU A 121 9.51 1.36 -6.49
CA GLU A 121 10.46 0.45 -5.85
C GLU A 121 9.80 -0.28 -4.69
N LYS A 122 9.98 -1.60 -4.66
CA LYS A 122 9.40 -2.49 -3.63
C LYS A 122 9.89 -2.08 -2.24
N ILE A 123 8.99 -2.08 -1.26
CA ILE A 123 9.35 -1.81 0.14
C ILE A 123 10.09 -3.03 0.68
N ASN A 124 11.35 -2.83 1.04
CA ASN A 124 12.15 -3.86 1.69
C ASN A 124 11.77 -3.98 3.18
N MET A 125 11.41 -5.19 3.60
CA MET A 125 11.12 -5.51 4.99
C MET A 125 11.99 -6.70 5.43
N GLU A 126 12.62 -6.58 6.59
CA GLU A 126 13.32 -7.68 7.24
C GLU A 126 12.36 -8.45 8.16
N TYR A 127 12.57 -9.76 8.29
CA TYR A 127 11.68 -10.62 9.10
C TYR A 127 11.60 -10.17 10.57
N LYS A 128 12.71 -9.65 11.13
CA LYS A 128 12.76 -9.15 12.51
C LYS A 128 12.00 -7.83 12.73
N ASP A 129 11.70 -7.09 11.66
CA ASP A 129 11.12 -5.74 11.73
C ASP A 129 9.59 -5.75 11.60
N ILE A 130 8.96 -6.94 11.53
CA ILE A 130 7.53 -7.17 11.23
C ILE A 130 6.55 -6.46 12.19
N PHE A 131 6.98 -6.12 13.39
CA PHE A 131 6.14 -5.39 14.37
C PHE A 131 6.57 -3.94 14.58
N THR A 132 7.53 -3.48 13.79
CA THR A 132 8.04 -2.12 13.84
C THR A 132 7.59 -1.38 12.59
N ASN A 133 7.11 -0.14 12.73
CA ASN A 133 6.79 0.72 11.58
C ASN A 133 8.02 1.10 10.74
N LYS A 134 9.18 0.51 11.01
CA LYS A 134 10.49 0.82 10.43
C LYS A 134 10.53 0.70 8.92
N ALA A 135 9.86 -0.29 8.32
CA ALA A 135 9.83 -0.43 6.86
C ALA A 135 9.06 0.72 6.19
N ILE A 136 7.91 1.10 6.77
CA ILE A 136 7.12 2.26 6.34
C ILE A 136 7.92 3.55 6.56
N ASP A 137 8.56 3.70 7.72
CA ASP A 137 9.37 4.88 8.04
C ASP A 137 10.54 5.02 7.06
N ASN A 138 11.25 3.94 6.75
CA ASN A 138 12.34 3.97 5.77
C ASN A 138 11.84 4.39 4.37
N TYR A 139 10.73 3.81 3.93
CA TYR A 139 10.11 4.14 2.65
C TYR A 139 9.66 5.61 2.58
N THR A 140 8.93 6.08 3.59
CA THR A 140 8.39 7.45 3.64
C THR A 140 9.46 8.51 3.90
N ASN A 141 10.55 8.17 4.60
CA ASN A 141 11.68 9.08 4.81
C ASN A 141 12.36 9.48 3.49
N ASN A 142 12.44 8.58 2.51
CA ASN A 142 12.99 8.92 1.20
C ASN A 142 12.11 9.99 0.51
N LEU A 143 10.79 9.79 0.53
CA LEU A 143 9.82 10.73 -0.04
C LEU A 143 9.88 12.10 0.63
N LYS A 144 10.03 12.10 1.96
CA LYS A 144 10.18 13.32 2.75
C LYS A 144 11.48 14.06 2.39
N LYS A 145 12.62 13.37 2.32
CA LYS A 145 13.92 13.96 1.94
C LYS A 145 13.90 14.58 0.55
N GLN A 146 13.13 14.02 -0.37
CA GLN A 146 12.97 14.53 -1.74
C GLN A 146 11.86 15.60 -1.85
N ASN A 147 11.30 16.08 -0.74
CA ASN A 147 10.22 17.07 -0.67
C ASN A 147 8.89 16.66 -1.34
N TYR A 148 8.69 15.38 -1.68
CA TYR A 148 7.48 14.95 -2.37
C TYR A 148 6.21 15.15 -1.54
N PHE A 149 6.25 14.98 -0.22
CA PHE A 149 5.09 15.23 0.63
C PHE A 149 4.66 16.69 0.59
N LYS A 150 5.61 17.63 0.65
CA LYS A 150 5.31 19.06 0.57
C LYS A 150 4.74 19.42 -0.81
N THR A 151 5.36 18.93 -1.88
CA THR A 151 4.88 19.16 -3.26
C THR A 151 3.48 18.59 -3.46
N PHE A 152 3.25 17.36 -2.99
CA PHE A 152 1.94 16.72 -3.05
C PHE A 152 0.85 17.55 -2.37
N VAL A 153 1.09 18.02 -1.14
CA VAL A 153 0.09 18.81 -0.40
C VAL A 153 -0.25 20.10 -1.14
N ILE A 154 0.75 20.80 -1.69
CA ILE A 154 0.55 22.04 -2.45
C ILE A 154 -0.30 21.78 -3.70
N GLU A 155 0.12 20.83 -4.54
CA GLU A 155 -0.58 20.53 -5.80
C GLU A 155 -1.96 19.89 -5.56
N PHE A 156 -2.11 19.10 -4.49
CA PHE A 156 -3.40 18.53 -4.11
C PHE A 156 -4.41 19.64 -3.76
N ARG A 157 -4.00 20.60 -2.91
CA ARG A 157 -4.88 21.70 -2.53
C ARG A 157 -5.27 22.54 -3.75
N LYS A 158 -4.30 22.85 -4.60
CA LYS A 158 -4.53 23.61 -5.83
C LYS A 158 -5.48 22.90 -6.79
N SER A 159 -5.21 21.64 -7.13
CA SER A 159 -6.01 20.86 -8.09
C SER A 159 -7.46 20.62 -7.64
N ARG A 160 -7.73 20.72 -6.33
CA ARG A 160 -9.07 20.55 -5.74
C ARG A 160 -9.71 21.87 -5.30
N ASN A 161 -9.09 23.02 -5.58
CA ASN A 161 -9.53 24.35 -5.14
C ASN A 161 -9.72 24.43 -3.60
N LEU A 162 -8.75 23.92 -2.85
CA LEU A 162 -8.78 23.82 -1.39
C LEU A 162 -7.81 24.78 -0.69
N GLU A 163 -7.30 25.79 -1.37
CA GLU A 163 -6.28 26.71 -0.86
C GLU A 163 -6.75 27.49 0.37
N GLU A 164 -8.05 27.78 0.44
CA GLU A 164 -8.69 28.52 1.54
C GLU A 164 -8.98 27.64 2.77
N TYR A 165 -8.93 26.31 2.64
CA TYR A 165 -9.25 25.41 3.75
C TYR A 165 -8.01 25.17 4.62
N ASN A 166 -8.11 25.58 5.88
CA ASN A 166 -7.10 25.28 6.89
C ASN A 166 -7.47 24.01 7.67
N ILE A 167 -6.54 23.07 7.71
CA ILE A 167 -6.66 21.77 8.36
C ILE A 167 -6.70 21.84 9.90
N GLU A 168 -6.27 22.95 10.49
CA GLU A 168 -6.36 23.21 11.93
C GLU A 168 -7.83 23.40 12.36
N TYR A 169 -8.71 23.74 11.43
CA TYR A 169 -10.14 23.88 11.66
C TYR A 169 -10.90 22.63 11.23
N GLN A 170 -11.87 22.22 12.04
CA GLN A 170 -12.65 21.00 11.81
C GLN A 170 -13.26 20.94 10.41
N LEU A 171 -13.88 22.03 9.94
CA LEU A 171 -14.49 22.09 8.60
C LEU A 171 -13.45 21.87 7.48
N GLY A 172 -12.29 22.52 7.58
CA GLY A 172 -11.22 22.36 6.59
C GLY A 172 -10.65 20.94 6.59
N LYS A 173 -10.47 20.36 7.78
CA LYS A 173 -10.06 18.96 7.93
C LYS A 173 -11.06 18.00 7.30
N GLU A 174 -12.36 18.18 7.53
CA GLU A 174 -13.39 17.31 6.95
C GLU A 174 -13.44 17.40 5.42
N VAL A 175 -13.37 18.61 4.86
CA VAL A 175 -13.37 18.82 3.41
C VAL A 175 -12.16 18.16 2.76
N ILE A 176 -10.95 18.39 3.29
CA ILE A 176 -9.73 17.80 2.74
C ILE A 176 -9.75 16.27 2.85
N SER A 177 -10.21 15.71 3.98
CA SER A 177 -10.33 14.26 4.16
C SER A 177 -11.21 13.62 3.08
N LYS A 178 -12.37 14.22 2.78
CA LYS A 178 -13.28 13.69 1.75
C LYS A 178 -12.65 13.68 0.36
N HIS A 179 -11.91 14.73 0.01
CA HIS A 179 -11.20 14.76 -1.28
C HIS A 179 -10.07 13.72 -1.34
N LEU A 180 -9.36 13.49 -0.22
CA LEU A 180 -8.32 12.47 -0.15
C LEU A 180 -8.89 11.06 -0.29
N GLU A 181 -10.00 10.76 0.40
CA GLU A 181 -10.71 9.49 0.30
C GLU A 181 -11.21 9.22 -1.13
N SER A 182 -11.78 10.24 -1.77
CA SER A 182 -12.23 10.16 -3.16
C SER A 182 -11.07 9.88 -4.13
N HIS A 183 -9.95 10.61 -3.98
CA HIS A 183 -8.78 10.41 -4.84
C HIS A 183 -8.13 9.03 -4.63
N LEU A 184 -7.99 8.59 -3.37
CA LEU A 184 -7.47 7.27 -3.05
C LEU A 184 -8.33 6.16 -3.67
N THR A 185 -9.65 6.29 -3.59
CA THR A 185 -10.60 5.35 -4.21
C THR A 185 -10.41 5.28 -5.73
N LEU A 186 -10.26 6.44 -6.38
CA LEU A 186 -10.00 6.51 -7.82
C LEU A 186 -8.68 5.80 -8.19
N VAL A 187 -7.60 6.06 -7.47
CA VAL A 187 -6.29 5.43 -7.69
C VAL A 187 -6.36 3.91 -7.54
N ILE A 188 -7.01 3.43 -6.48
CA ILE A 188 -7.20 2.00 -6.25
C ILE A 188 -7.97 1.36 -7.42
N ASN A 189 -9.07 1.96 -7.83
CA ASN A 189 -9.89 1.45 -8.93
C ASN A 189 -9.11 1.41 -10.25
N GLN A 190 -8.28 2.42 -10.53
CA GLN A 190 -7.39 2.39 -11.70
C GLN A 190 -6.39 1.23 -11.64
N ILE A 191 -5.76 0.99 -10.48
CA ILE A 191 -4.81 -0.12 -10.31
C ILE A 191 -5.50 -1.48 -10.48
N ILE A 192 -6.70 -1.65 -9.90
CA ILE A 192 -7.51 -2.87 -10.02
C ILE A 192 -7.88 -3.14 -11.48
N ASN A 193 -8.38 -2.12 -12.19
CA ASN A 193 -8.93 -2.23 -13.54
C ASN A 193 -7.84 -2.35 -14.62
N ASN A 194 -6.67 -1.73 -14.44
CA ASN A 194 -5.56 -1.84 -15.38
C ASN A 194 -4.76 -3.15 -15.26
N ASN A 195 -5.27 -4.15 -14.54
CA ASN A 195 -4.62 -5.44 -14.28
C ASN A 195 -3.22 -5.37 -13.64
N ASN A 196 -2.80 -4.23 -13.09
CA ASN A 196 -1.51 -4.10 -12.40
C ASN A 196 -1.47 -4.81 -11.04
N ILE A 197 -2.60 -5.25 -10.48
CA ILE A 197 -2.54 -6.19 -9.34
C ILE A 197 -2.01 -7.56 -9.79
N ASP A 198 -2.18 -7.94 -11.06
CA ASP A 198 -1.62 -9.18 -11.59
C ASP A 198 -0.09 -9.08 -11.83
N SER A 199 0.49 -7.88 -11.85
CA SER A 199 1.94 -7.65 -11.89
C SER A 199 2.61 -7.62 -10.51
N PHE A 200 1.83 -7.69 -9.42
CA PHE A 200 2.40 -8.09 -8.13
C PHE A 200 2.84 -9.53 -8.25
N ASN A 201 4.14 -9.75 -8.23
CA ASN A 201 4.67 -11.10 -8.23
C ASN A 201 4.52 -11.71 -6.82
N TYR A 202 3.30 -12.15 -6.49
CA TYR A 202 2.94 -12.81 -5.24
C TYR A 202 3.91 -13.95 -4.92
N SER A 203 4.31 -14.71 -5.95
CA SER A 203 5.27 -15.79 -5.81
C SER A 203 6.67 -15.29 -5.43
N ASP A 204 7.17 -14.21 -6.03
CA ASP A 204 8.46 -13.63 -5.64
C ASP A 204 8.44 -13.08 -4.21
N TYR A 205 7.39 -12.37 -3.82
CA TYR A 205 7.26 -11.85 -2.46
C TYR A 205 7.16 -12.98 -1.43
N MET A 206 6.38 -14.02 -1.74
CA MET A 206 6.30 -15.23 -0.94
C MET A 206 7.66 -15.92 -0.80
N ASN A 207 8.38 -16.15 -1.91
CA ASN A 207 9.69 -16.80 -1.92
C ASN A 207 10.74 -15.97 -1.17
N THR A 208 10.72 -14.64 -1.32
CA THR A 208 11.60 -13.72 -0.58
C THR A 208 11.40 -13.88 0.92
N MET A 209 10.15 -13.88 1.39
CA MET A 209 9.86 -13.97 2.82
C MET A 209 10.10 -15.36 3.40
N ILE A 210 9.85 -16.43 2.63
CA ILE A 210 10.22 -17.79 3.03
C ILE A 210 11.74 -17.90 3.21
N SER A 211 12.52 -17.35 2.26
CA SER A 211 13.98 -17.32 2.36
C SER A 211 14.45 -16.53 3.59
N LYS A 212 13.93 -15.32 3.80
CA LYS A 212 14.26 -14.49 4.96
C LYS A 212 13.90 -15.15 6.28
N LYS A 213 12.75 -15.85 6.35
CA LYS A 213 12.34 -16.63 7.52
C LYS A 213 13.36 -17.73 7.82
N ASN A 214 13.71 -18.54 6.82
CA ASN A 214 14.65 -19.65 6.99
C ASN A 214 16.04 -19.17 7.45
N ILE A 215 16.52 -18.03 6.90
CA ILE A 215 17.77 -17.40 7.34
C ILE A 215 17.67 -16.94 8.80
N TYR A 216 16.57 -16.29 9.18
CA TYR A 216 16.39 -15.83 10.55
C TYR A 216 16.32 -17.01 11.54
N GLU A 217 15.51 -18.02 11.25
CA GLU A 217 15.36 -19.21 12.11
C GLU A 217 16.69 -19.95 12.27
N SER A 218 17.44 -20.18 11.19
CA SER A 218 18.77 -20.81 11.26
C SER A 218 19.79 -19.96 12.04
N THR A 219 19.71 -18.63 11.95
CA THR A 219 20.58 -17.72 12.73
C THR A 219 20.22 -17.74 14.21
N VAL A 220 18.93 -17.78 14.54
CA VAL A 220 18.44 -17.87 15.92
C VAL A 220 18.80 -19.22 16.52
N GLU A 221 18.55 -20.32 15.83
CA GLU A 221 18.93 -21.68 16.28
C GLU A 221 20.43 -21.76 16.52
N SER A 222 21.26 -21.35 15.56
CA SER A 222 22.72 -21.35 15.73
C SER A 222 23.22 -20.44 16.86
N SER A 223 22.50 -19.35 17.17
CA SER A 223 22.79 -18.50 18.32
C SER A 223 22.37 -19.13 19.65
N PHE A 224 21.24 -19.86 19.70
CA PHE A 224 20.81 -20.61 20.88
C PHE A 224 21.80 -21.73 21.23
N TYR A 225 22.28 -22.48 20.23
CA TYR A 225 23.31 -23.52 20.43
C TYR A 225 24.70 -22.97 20.79
N LYS A 226 24.95 -21.67 20.64
CA LYS A 226 26.19 -21.01 21.12
C LYS A 226 26.08 -20.49 22.55
N VAL A 227 24.86 -20.28 23.07
CA VAL A 227 24.62 -19.75 24.42
C VAL A 227 24.40 -20.88 25.44
N CYS A 228 23.96 -22.06 25.00
CA CYS A 228 23.95 -23.29 25.80
C CYS A 228 24.85 -24.36 25.17
N PRO A 229 26.08 -24.56 25.66
CA PRO A 229 26.82 -25.81 25.45
C PRO A 229 26.19 -26.97 26.23
#